data_AF-A0A167FEX6-F1
#
_entry.id   AF-A0A167FEX6-F1
#
_cell.length_a   1.000
_cell.length_b   1.000
_cell.length_c   1.000
_cell.angle_alpha   90.00
_cell.angle_beta   90.00
_cell.angle_gamma   90.00
#
_symmetry.space_group_name_H-M   'P 1'
#
loop_
_entity.id
_entity.type
_entity.pdbx_description
1 polymer ?
#
loop_
_entity_poly.entity_id
_entity_poly.type
_entity_poly.pdbx_seq_one_letter_code
_entity_poly.pdbx_strand_id
1 'polypeptide(L)'
;MDKSDPACRHRVKTSAQWSLYVHAASILFTLFISTGTEMVVLTPHPPQRLNPHGRSYYQQIEEPWLKACCDGERFKIMFAHPRIKTARDDIYEYWPTDRLDEWMARYPGAEVVQRWGRHNWDVVQQSSYRQSELRQARATILEKMSLYTTRAAVYWHVASSAEDVR
;
A
#
# COMPACT_ATOMS: atom_id res chain seq x y z
N MET A 1 10.91 -0.70 10.85
CA MET A 1 11.33 0.53 11.55
C MET A 1 12.14 0.14 12.75
N ASP A 2 13.35 0.65 12.83
CA ASP A 2 14.20 0.45 13.99
C ASP A 2 13.52 1.10 15.21
N LYS A 3 13.21 0.29 16.22
CA LYS A 3 12.60 0.79 17.46
C LYS A 3 13.63 1.47 18.35
N SER A 4 14.93 1.27 18.13
CA SER A 4 16.00 1.87 18.91
C SER A 4 16.33 3.31 18.49
N ASP A 5 15.92 3.71 17.29
CA ASP A 5 16.08 5.08 16.78
C ASP A 5 15.23 6.08 17.58
N PRO A 6 15.83 7.15 18.16
CA PRO A 6 15.11 8.22 18.86
C PRO A 6 14.06 8.94 18.00
N ALA A 7 14.24 8.99 16.67
CA ALA A 7 13.27 9.55 15.74
C ALA A 7 12.08 8.60 15.46
N CYS A 8 12.13 7.36 15.98
CA CYS A 8 11.06 6.38 15.80
C CYS A 8 9.79 6.80 16.53
N ARG A 9 8.85 7.35 15.76
CA ARG A 9 7.54 7.80 16.26
C ARG A 9 6.66 6.68 16.81
N HIS A 10 7.04 5.41 16.66
CA HIS A 10 6.30 4.27 17.18
C HIS A 10 6.24 4.27 18.72
N ARG A 11 7.29 4.73 19.41
CA ARG A 11 7.32 4.70 20.89
C ARG A 11 6.42 5.73 21.55
N VAL A 12 6.08 6.79 20.81
CA VAL A 12 5.31 7.95 21.32
C VAL A 12 3.85 7.95 20.84
N LYS A 13 3.43 6.92 20.11
CA LYS A 13 2.07 6.80 19.56
C LYS A 13 1.35 5.63 20.21
N THR A 14 0.06 5.82 20.48
CA THR A 14 -0.83 4.68 20.78
C THR A 14 -0.96 3.79 19.56
N SER A 15 -1.42 2.55 19.73
CA SER A 15 -1.64 1.62 18.60
C SER A 15 -2.56 2.22 17.53
N ALA A 16 -3.61 2.95 17.93
CA ALA A 16 -4.52 3.62 17.02
C ALA A 16 -3.83 4.75 16.24
N GLN A 17 -3.08 5.62 16.93
CA GLN A 17 -2.31 6.70 16.30
C GLN A 17 -1.22 6.17 15.37
N TRP A 18 -0.61 5.04 15.73
CA TRP A 18 0.36 4.36 14.90
C TRP A 18 -0.26 3.81 13.62
N SER A 19 -1.39 3.11 13.74
CA SER A 19 -2.12 2.58 12.60
C SER A 19 -2.51 3.70 11.63
N LEU A 20 -3.08 4.79 12.14
CA LEU A 20 -3.43 5.97 11.33
C LEU A 20 -2.20 6.58 10.64
N TYR A 21 -1.07 6.68 11.36
CA TYR A 21 0.18 7.18 10.80
C TYR A 21 0.67 6.32 9.62
N VAL A 22 0.68 4.99 9.79
CA VAL A 22 1.08 4.05 8.74
C VAL A 22 0.11 4.11 7.55
N HIS A 23 -1.20 4.17 7.79
CA HIS A 23 -2.20 4.33 6.74
C HIS A 23 -1.95 5.59 5.90
N ALA A 24 -1.76 6.74 6.55
CA ALA A 24 -1.50 7.99 5.86
C ALA A 24 -0.17 7.94 5.07
N ALA A 25 0.88 7.34 5.65
CA ALA A 25 2.15 7.16 4.96
C ALA A 25 2.02 6.24 3.72
N SER A 26 1.29 5.14 3.83
CA SER A 26 1.01 4.24 2.68
C SER A 26 0.23 4.94 1.58
N ILE A 27 -0.79 5.76 1.92
CA ILE A 27 -1.53 6.56 0.92
C ILE A 27 -0.57 7.53 0.21
N LEU A 28 0.23 8.30 0.95
CA LEU A 28 1.18 9.25 0.35
C LEU A 28 2.22 8.56 -0.52
N PHE A 29 2.73 7.41 -0.07
CA PHE A 29 3.65 6.58 -0.85
C PHE A 29 3.00 6.14 -2.18
N THR A 30 1.80 5.58 -2.13
CA THR A 30 1.07 5.18 -3.33
C THR A 30 0.81 6.34 -4.28
N LEU A 31 0.41 7.51 -3.76
CA LEU A 31 0.17 8.69 -4.59
C LEU A 31 1.44 9.15 -5.31
N PHE A 32 2.59 9.13 -4.62
CA PHE A 32 3.87 9.43 -5.25
C PHE A 32 4.20 8.41 -6.34
N ILE A 33 4.11 7.12 -6.05
CA ILE A 33 4.37 6.04 -7.01
C ILE A 33 3.41 6.09 -8.22
N SER A 34 2.17 6.55 -8.04
CA SER A 34 1.18 6.70 -9.12
C SER A 34 1.57 7.69 -10.21
N THR A 35 2.64 8.47 -10.01
CA THR A 35 3.20 9.38 -11.02
C THR A 35 4.21 8.70 -11.95
N GLY A 36 4.69 7.50 -11.58
CA GLY A 36 5.60 6.70 -12.39
C GLY A 36 4.88 5.74 -13.35
N THR A 37 5.62 4.73 -13.81
CA THR A 37 5.15 3.72 -14.80
C THR A 37 5.11 2.31 -14.24
N GLU A 38 5.80 2.03 -13.13
CA GLU A 38 5.80 0.70 -12.53
C GLU A 38 6.17 0.73 -11.05
N MET A 39 5.83 -0.35 -10.36
CA MET A 39 6.34 -0.63 -9.02
C MET A 39 6.57 -2.12 -8.82
N VAL A 40 7.50 -2.46 -7.92
CA VAL A 40 7.80 -3.84 -7.57
C VAL A 40 7.34 -4.14 -6.14
N VAL A 41 6.54 -5.20 -5.98
CA VAL A 41 6.11 -5.73 -4.70
C VAL A 41 6.89 -7.00 -4.39
N LEU A 42 7.60 -6.98 -3.26
CA LEU A 42 8.28 -8.17 -2.76
C LEU A 42 7.24 -9.08 -2.12
N THR A 43 7.02 -10.24 -2.73
CA THR A 43 5.99 -11.18 -2.30
C THR A 43 6.59 -12.52 -1.89
N PRO A 44 5.91 -13.25 -1.00
CA PRO A 44 6.30 -14.62 -0.70
C PRO A 44 6.10 -15.53 -1.93
N HIS A 45 6.69 -16.74 -1.88
CA HIS A 45 6.60 -17.75 -2.92
C HIS A 45 5.15 -18.02 -3.37
N PRO A 46 4.92 -18.27 -4.67
CA PRO A 46 3.64 -18.74 -5.15
C PRO A 46 3.30 -20.15 -4.60
N PRO A 47 2.02 -20.58 -4.67
CA PRO A 47 0.88 -19.87 -5.26
C PRO A 47 0.32 -18.75 -4.35
N GLN A 48 0.57 -18.80 -3.04
CA GLN A 48 0.04 -17.83 -2.09
C GLN A 48 0.97 -16.62 -1.93
N ARG A 49 0.87 -15.67 -2.87
CA ARG A 49 1.75 -14.49 -3.00
C ARG A 49 1.37 -13.30 -2.11
N LEU A 50 0.16 -13.29 -1.57
CA LEU A 50 -0.36 -12.22 -0.72
C LEU A 50 -0.96 -12.81 0.55
N ASN A 51 -1.25 -11.96 1.54
CA ASN A 51 -1.91 -12.44 2.76
C ASN A 51 -3.30 -13.00 2.40
N PRO A 52 -3.61 -14.27 2.74
CA PRO A 52 -4.84 -14.93 2.35
C PRO A 52 -6.09 -14.29 2.95
N HIS A 53 -5.95 -13.52 4.03
CA HIS A 53 -7.04 -12.80 4.67
C HIS A 53 -7.22 -11.38 4.11
N GLY A 54 -6.40 -10.96 3.14
CA GLY A 54 -6.49 -9.61 2.58
C GLY A 54 -6.09 -8.51 3.56
N ARG A 55 -5.39 -8.84 4.66
CA ARG A 55 -5.17 -7.91 5.79
C ARG A 55 -3.87 -7.11 5.74
N SER A 56 -3.06 -7.24 4.68
CA SER A 56 -1.85 -6.42 4.56
C SER A 56 -2.19 -4.97 4.22
N TYR A 57 -1.33 -4.02 4.63
CA TYR A 57 -1.46 -2.62 4.21
C TYR A 57 -1.42 -2.50 2.68
N TYR A 58 -0.59 -3.32 2.02
CA TYR A 58 -0.56 -3.41 0.57
C TYR A 58 -1.95 -3.72 -0.01
N GLN A 59 -2.60 -4.81 0.43
CA GLN A 59 -3.91 -5.22 -0.11
C GLN A 59 -5.07 -4.29 0.26
N GLN A 60 -5.04 -3.69 1.44
CA GLN A 60 -6.16 -2.86 1.92
C GLN A 60 -6.05 -1.40 1.51
N ILE A 61 -4.82 -0.90 1.30
CA ILE A 61 -4.57 0.53 1.09
C ILE A 61 -3.85 0.71 -0.24
N GLU A 62 -2.62 0.20 -0.36
CA GLU A 62 -1.75 0.61 -1.46
C GLU A 62 -2.27 0.13 -2.81
N GLU A 63 -2.59 -1.16 -2.94
CA GLU A 63 -3.09 -1.78 -4.16
C GLU A 63 -4.42 -1.18 -4.65
N PRO A 64 -5.47 -0.99 -3.82
CA PRO A 64 -6.69 -0.31 -4.24
C PRO A 64 -6.46 1.10 -4.77
N TRP A 65 -5.59 1.88 -4.13
CA TRP A 65 -5.27 3.23 -4.57
C TRP A 65 -4.52 3.23 -5.90
N LEU A 66 -3.53 2.34 -6.10
CA LEU A 66 -2.81 2.21 -7.36
C LEU A 66 -3.76 1.81 -8.50
N LYS A 67 -4.55 0.75 -8.30
CA LYS A 67 -5.50 0.25 -9.33
C LYS A 67 -6.60 1.26 -9.64
N ALA A 68 -7.00 2.09 -8.67
CA ALA A 68 -7.99 3.14 -8.90
C ALA A 68 -7.39 4.37 -9.61
N CYS A 69 -6.17 4.76 -9.26
CA CYS A 69 -5.57 6.03 -9.70
C CYS A 69 -4.69 5.90 -10.95
N CYS A 70 -4.21 4.71 -11.26
CA CYS A 70 -3.34 4.46 -12.40
C CYS A 70 -4.10 3.81 -13.56
N ASP A 71 -3.65 4.09 -14.77
CA ASP A 71 -4.10 3.44 -16.00
C ASP A 71 -3.31 2.13 -16.20
N GLY A 72 -4.01 1.01 -16.40
CA GLY A 72 -3.39 -0.30 -16.60
C GLY A 72 -2.53 -0.38 -17.86
N GLU A 73 -2.79 0.45 -18.87
CA GLU A 73 -1.95 0.51 -20.07
C GLU A 73 -0.61 1.19 -19.81
N ARG A 74 -0.53 2.07 -18.80
CA ARG A 74 0.63 2.94 -18.53
C ARG A 74 1.37 2.61 -17.25
N PHE A 75 0.72 1.92 -16.33
CA PHE A 75 1.25 1.58 -15.02
C PHE A 75 1.19 0.08 -14.75
N LYS A 76 2.29 -0.49 -14.26
CA LYS A 76 2.38 -1.91 -13.95
C LYS A 76 2.69 -2.16 -12.48
N ILE A 77 2.05 -3.17 -11.91
CA ILE A 77 2.48 -3.73 -10.62
C ILE A 77 3.22 -5.03 -10.93
N MET A 78 4.50 -5.07 -10.57
CA MET A 78 5.39 -6.20 -10.75
C MET A 78 5.57 -6.94 -9.43
N PHE A 79 5.61 -8.27 -9.46
CA PHE A 79 5.95 -9.09 -8.29
C PHE A 79 7.37 -9.64 -8.42
N ALA A 80 8.06 -9.70 -7.28
CA ALA A 80 9.36 -10.33 -7.15
C ALA A 80 9.34 -11.32 -5.97
N HIS A 81 10.08 -12.43 -6.11
CA HIS A 81 10.16 -13.47 -5.10
C HIS A 81 11.60 -13.67 -4.59
N PRO A 82 12.18 -12.71 -3.85
CA PRO A 82 13.60 -12.73 -3.49
C PRO A 82 14.04 -13.91 -2.61
N ARG A 83 13.08 -14.63 -2.02
CA ARG A 83 13.33 -15.85 -1.24
C ARG A 83 13.47 -17.12 -2.09
N ILE A 84 13.19 -17.06 -3.39
CA ILE A 84 13.34 -18.17 -4.33
C ILE A 84 14.72 -18.01 -4.97
N LYS A 85 15.70 -18.82 -4.55
CA LYS A 85 17.10 -18.66 -5.00
C LYS A 85 17.25 -18.70 -6.53
N THR A 86 16.46 -19.55 -7.20
CA THR A 86 16.49 -19.73 -8.65
C THR A 86 15.85 -18.58 -9.43
N ALA A 87 15.03 -17.75 -8.77
CA ALA A 87 14.26 -16.67 -9.39
C ALA A 87 14.38 -15.35 -8.61
N ARG A 88 15.52 -15.16 -7.94
CA ARG A 88 15.74 -14.06 -6.98
C ARG A 88 15.60 -12.68 -7.64
N ASP A 89 16.10 -12.56 -8.86
CA ASP A 89 16.20 -11.31 -9.61
C ASP A 89 15.13 -11.22 -10.72
N ASP A 90 14.24 -12.21 -10.79
CA ASP A 90 13.19 -12.23 -11.80
C ASP A 90 11.90 -11.61 -11.25
N ILE A 91 11.26 -10.83 -12.11
CA ILE A 91 10.00 -10.15 -11.81
C ILE A 91 8.99 -10.44 -12.92
N TYR A 92 7.71 -10.33 -12.60
CA TYR A 92 6.63 -10.52 -13.57
C TYR A 92 5.45 -9.63 -13.25
N GLU A 93 4.65 -9.35 -14.27
CA GLU A 93 3.46 -8.51 -14.15
C GLU A 93 2.40 -9.22 -13.30
N TYR A 94 1.95 -8.54 -12.24
CA TYR A 94 0.78 -8.94 -11.44
C TYR A 94 -0.47 -8.19 -11.89
N TRP A 95 -0.31 -6.93 -12.31
CA TRP A 95 -1.39 -6.09 -12.81
C TRP A 95 -0.85 -5.16 -13.92
N PRO A 96 -1.60 -4.92 -15.01
CA PRO A 96 -3.00 -5.34 -15.25
C PRO A 96 -3.18 -6.81 -15.62
N THR A 97 -2.17 -7.48 -16.16
CA THR A 97 -2.24 -8.89 -16.56
C THR A 97 -1.39 -9.73 -15.63
N ASP A 98 -2.00 -10.67 -14.92
CA ASP A 98 -1.26 -11.56 -14.03
C ASP A 98 -0.51 -12.62 -14.85
N ARG A 99 0.81 -12.47 -14.94
CA ARG A 99 1.73 -13.35 -15.70
C ARG A 99 2.31 -14.47 -14.83
N LEU A 100 1.61 -14.84 -13.75
CA LEU A 100 2.05 -15.91 -12.85
C LEU A 100 2.29 -17.23 -13.61
N ASP A 101 1.42 -17.60 -14.55
CA ASP A 101 1.55 -18.87 -15.26
C ASP A 101 2.84 -18.96 -16.10
N GLU A 102 3.19 -17.86 -16.77
CA GLU A 102 4.45 -17.75 -17.52
C GLU A 102 5.66 -17.82 -16.58
N TRP A 103 5.56 -17.17 -15.42
CA TRP A 103 6.58 -17.23 -14.39
C TRP A 103 6.75 -18.66 -13.83
N MET A 104 5.64 -19.34 -13.52
CA MET A 104 5.62 -20.72 -13.02
C MET A 104 6.18 -21.71 -14.04
N ALA A 105 5.92 -21.49 -15.34
CA ALA A 105 6.48 -22.31 -16.41
C ALA A 105 8.01 -22.18 -16.51
N ARG A 106 8.57 -21.00 -16.19
CA ARG A 106 10.03 -20.78 -16.14
C ARG A 106 10.68 -21.40 -14.89
N TYR A 107 9.95 -21.48 -13.79
CA TYR A 107 10.45 -22.01 -12.51
C TYR A 107 9.57 -23.14 -11.96
N PRO A 108 9.52 -24.29 -12.65
CA PRO A 108 8.75 -25.43 -12.18
C PRO A 108 9.24 -25.90 -10.81
N GLY A 109 8.32 -26.17 -9.88
CA GLY A 109 8.64 -26.60 -8.51
C GLY A 109 9.01 -25.46 -7.56
N ALA A 110 8.85 -24.19 -7.98
CA ALA A 110 9.03 -23.03 -7.11
C ALA A 110 7.83 -22.79 -6.17
N GLU A 111 6.76 -23.58 -6.28
CA GLU A 111 5.64 -23.53 -5.35
C GLU A 111 6.02 -23.98 -3.94
N VAL A 112 5.71 -23.13 -2.95
CA VAL A 112 5.88 -23.48 -1.53
C VAL A 112 4.63 -23.10 -0.77
N VAL A 113 4.01 -24.08 -0.13
CA VAL A 113 2.89 -23.84 0.79
C VAL A 113 3.42 -23.09 2.01
N GLN A 114 3.07 -21.81 2.10
CA GLN A 114 3.50 -20.98 3.22
C GLN A 114 2.59 -21.14 4.42
N ARG A 115 3.21 -21.32 5.58
CA ARG A 115 2.50 -21.27 6.86
C ARG A 115 2.39 -19.83 7.30
N TRP A 116 1.26 -19.19 7.01
CA TRP A 116 0.93 -17.89 7.56
C TRP A 116 0.70 -18.04 9.07
N GLY A 117 1.57 -17.42 9.88
CA GLY A 117 1.37 -17.39 11.33
C GLY A 117 0.04 -16.71 11.67
N ARG A 118 -0.68 -17.23 12.69
CA ARG A 118 -1.83 -16.53 13.28
C ARG A 118 -1.35 -15.24 13.93
N HIS A 119 -1.19 -14.19 13.14
CA HIS A 119 -1.03 -12.84 13.65
C HIS A 119 -2.43 -12.26 13.88
N ASN A 120 -2.65 -11.71 15.06
CA ASN A 120 -3.85 -10.93 15.37
C ASN A 120 -3.69 -9.58 14.66
N TRP A 121 -3.92 -9.58 13.35
CA TRP A 121 -4.09 -8.35 12.59
C TRP A 121 -5.39 -7.75 13.09
N ASP A 122 -5.28 -6.67 13.86
CA ASP A 122 -6.42 -5.86 14.30
C ASP A 122 -7.40 -5.71 13.14
N VAL A 123 -8.70 -5.64 13.47
CA VAL A 123 -9.82 -5.55 12.53
C VAL A 123 -9.69 -4.25 11.72
N VAL A 124 -8.81 -4.25 10.72
CA VAL A 124 -8.87 -3.31 9.63
C VAL A 124 -10.01 -3.84 8.77
N GLN A 125 -11.15 -3.13 8.85
CA GLN A 125 -12.27 -3.40 7.96
C GLN A 125 -11.73 -3.41 6.53
N GLN A 126 -12.08 -4.45 5.78
CA GLN A 126 -11.83 -4.52 4.36
C GLN A 126 -12.47 -3.29 3.75
N SER A 127 -11.65 -2.28 3.45
CA SER A 127 -12.13 -0.98 3.06
C SER A 127 -12.67 -1.10 1.65
N SER A 128 -14.00 -1.08 1.52
CA SER A 128 -14.71 -1.06 0.24
C SER A 128 -14.65 0.34 -0.35
N TYR A 129 -13.44 0.80 -0.67
CA TYR A 129 -13.28 2.07 -1.35
C TYR A 129 -13.90 2.00 -2.75
N ARG A 130 -14.74 2.98 -3.11
CA ARG A 130 -15.14 3.14 -4.51
C ARG A 130 -13.99 3.77 -5.28
N GLN A 131 -13.69 3.24 -6.47
CA GLN A 131 -12.58 3.77 -7.28
C GLN A 131 -12.74 5.28 -7.57
N SER A 132 -13.97 5.76 -7.77
CA SER A 132 -14.25 7.18 -7.98
C SER A 132 -13.88 8.05 -6.77
N GLU A 133 -14.15 7.56 -5.55
CA GLU A 133 -13.79 8.25 -4.31
C GLU A 133 -12.27 8.34 -4.16
N LEU A 134 -11.54 7.26 -4.47
CA LEU A 134 -10.08 7.26 -4.43
C LEU A 134 -9.47 8.23 -5.45
N ARG A 135 -10.02 8.28 -6.67
CA ARG A 135 -9.60 9.23 -7.70
C ARG A 135 -9.83 10.68 -7.27
N GLN A 136 -10.99 10.97 -6.69
CA GLN A 136 -11.30 12.31 -6.17
C GLN A 136 -10.38 12.67 -5.00
N ALA A 137 -10.17 11.75 -4.06
CA ALA A 137 -9.29 11.95 -2.92
C ALA A 137 -7.84 12.20 -3.36
N ARG A 138 -7.35 11.48 -4.38
CA ARG A 138 -6.05 11.73 -5.01
C ARG A 138 -5.92 13.17 -5.51
N ALA A 139 -6.90 13.65 -6.28
CA ALA A 139 -6.87 15.02 -6.80
C ALA A 139 -6.77 16.05 -5.66
N THR A 140 -7.62 15.92 -4.65
CA THR A 140 -7.63 16.80 -3.46
C THR A 140 -6.31 16.75 -2.68
N ILE A 141 -5.73 15.56 -2.48
CA ILE A 141 -4.47 15.42 -1.73
C ILE A 141 -3.32 16.04 -2.53
N LEU A 142 -3.20 15.76 -3.83
CA LEU A 142 -2.14 16.30 -4.67
C LEU A 142 -2.24 17.82 -4.82
N GLU A 143 -3.45 18.37 -4.92
CA GLU A 143 -3.68 19.82 -4.90
C GLU A 143 -3.19 20.44 -3.58
N LYS A 144 -3.60 19.88 -2.43
CA LYS A 144 -3.13 20.34 -1.12
C LYS A 144 -1.61 20.23 -0.96
N MET A 145 -1.01 19.16 -1.47
CA MET A 145 0.45 18.99 -1.47
C MET A 145 1.15 20.02 -2.37
N SER A 146 0.61 20.32 -3.54
CA SER A 146 1.11 21.37 -4.44
C SER A 146 1.05 22.76 -3.79
N LEU A 147 -0.06 23.07 -3.12
CA LEU A 147 -0.19 24.31 -2.35
C LEU A 147 0.86 24.39 -1.22
N TYR A 148 1.11 23.27 -0.53
CA TYR A 148 2.14 23.20 0.50
C TYR A 148 3.56 23.39 -0.06
N THR A 149 3.90 22.76 -1.20
CA THR A 149 5.24 22.87 -1.81
C THR A 149 5.49 24.24 -2.47
N THR A 150 4.44 24.92 -2.91
CA THR A 150 4.50 26.29 -3.47
C THR A 150 4.46 27.40 -2.42
N ARG A 151 4.52 27.07 -1.11
CA ARG A 151 4.38 28.00 0.03
C ARG A 151 3.05 28.77 0.05
N ALA A 152 2.01 28.31 -0.64
CA ALA A 152 0.67 28.82 -0.43
C ALA A 152 0.19 28.31 0.94
N ALA A 153 -0.09 29.23 1.87
CA ALA A 153 -0.43 28.90 3.25
C ALA A 153 -1.70 28.03 3.31
N VAL A 154 -1.55 26.72 3.55
CA VAL A 154 -2.68 25.83 3.84
C VAL A 154 -2.97 25.91 5.34
N TYR A 155 -3.92 26.77 5.72
CA TYR A 155 -4.48 26.75 7.08
C TYR A 155 -5.33 25.49 7.26
N TRP A 156 -5.00 24.68 8.26
CA TRP A 156 -5.83 23.59 8.73
C TRP A 156 -6.85 24.14 9.72
N HIS A 157 -8.07 24.43 9.26
CA HIS A 157 -9.19 24.62 10.19
C HIS A 157 -9.65 23.24 10.65
N VAL A 158 -9.06 22.74 11.73
CA VAL A 158 -9.68 21.66 12.48
C VAL A 158 -10.93 22.28 13.11
N ALA A 159 -12.10 21.99 12.55
CA ALA A 159 -13.35 22.28 13.21
C ALA A 159 -13.44 21.38 14.44
N SER A 160 -12.94 21.86 15.58
CA SER A 160 -13.40 21.37 16.87
C SER A 160 -14.82 21.90 17.05
N SER A 161 -15.82 21.07 16.78
CA SER A 161 -17.17 21.30 17.29
C SER A 161 -17.11 21.13 18.81
N ALA A 162 -16.82 22.24 19.50
CA ALA A 162 -17.00 22.40 20.92
C ALA A 162 -17.94 23.59 21.10
N GLU A 163 -19.24 23.32 21.03
CA GLU A 163 -20.30 24.15 21.60
C GLU A 163 -21.61 23.35 21.53
N ASP A 164 -21.97 22.72 22.64
CA ASP A 164 -23.34 22.77 23.18
C ASP A 164 -23.33 22.23 24.61
N VAL A 165 -22.97 23.11 25.54
CA VAL A 165 -23.50 23.08 26.91
C VAL A 165 -23.87 24.51 27.27
N ARG A 166 -25.16 24.81 27.20
CA ARG A 166 -25.84 25.71 28.12
C ARG A 166 -27.14 25.06 28.56
#